data_AF-A0A1Z3HGR6-F1
#
_entry.id   AF-A0A1Z3HGR6-F1
#
_cell.length_a   1.000
_cell.length_b   1.000
_cell.length_c   1.000
_cell.angle_alpha   90.00
_cell.angle_beta   90.00
_cell.angle_gamma   90.00
#
_symmetry.space_group_name_H-M   'P 1'
#
loop_
_entity.id
_entity.type
_entity.pdbx_description
1 polymer ?
#
loop_
_entity_poly.entity_id
_entity_poly.type
_entity_poly.pdbx_seq_one_letter_code
_entity_poly.pdbx_strand_id
1 'polypeptide(L)'
;MITPDAWAILQDLCDDDPLYLELLAKLLDTERKYQTMSRRTGVYKDLEACFETSARPKAAAIQQAEAIRDMKQAQGGTPHNDKDRDAEESDDSIDVARLPSRLEPPEIWSAPG
;
A
#
# COMPACT_ATOMS: atom_id res chain seq x y z
N MET A 1 16.08 -5.65 6.71
CA MET A 1 15.12 -6.35 5.85
C MET A 1 15.24 -7.84 6.10
N ILE A 2 14.12 -8.49 6.43
CA ILE A 2 14.05 -9.93 6.69
C ILE A 2 14.25 -10.66 5.36
N THR A 3 15.08 -11.70 5.34
CA THR A 3 15.28 -12.53 4.14
C THR A 3 14.04 -13.40 3.88
N PRO A 4 13.75 -13.77 2.63
CA PRO A 4 12.58 -14.61 2.30
C PRO A 4 12.52 -15.91 3.11
N ASP A 5 13.65 -16.56 3.35
CA ASP A 5 13.73 -17.78 4.16
C ASP A 5 13.34 -17.53 5.62
N ALA A 6 13.80 -16.43 6.20
CA ALA A 6 13.43 -16.04 7.56
C ALA A 6 11.95 -15.64 7.66
N TRP A 7 11.35 -15.16 6.56
CA TRP A 7 9.92 -14.87 6.48
C TRP A 7 9.08 -16.15 6.51
N ALA A 8 9.47 -17.17 5.75
CA ALA A 8 8.79 -18.47 5.74
C ALA A 8 8.83 -19.14 7.13
N ILE A 9 9.96 -19.07 7.83
CA ILE A 9 10.09 -19.57 9.21
C ILE A 9 9.19 -18.77 10.17
N LEU A 10 9.09 -17.45 9.99
CA LEU A 10 8.23 -16.62 10.82
C LEU A 10 6.75 -16.99 10.63
N GLN A 11 6.32 -17.25 9.40
CA GLN A 11 4.95 -17.67 9.08
C GLN A 11 4.60 -19.01 9.74
N ASP A 12 5.50 -19.99 9.63
CA ASP A 12 5.34 -21.31 10.26
C ASP A 12 5.24 -21.19 11.80
N LEU A 13 6.08 -20.36 12.43
CA LEU A 13 6.03 -20.11 13.88
C LEU A 13 4.74 -19.40 14.33
N CYS A 14 4.09 -18.65 13.43
CA CYS A 14 2.89 -17.89 13.73
C CYS A 14 1.60 -18.67 13.47
N ASP A 15 1.67 -19.95 13.09
CA ASP A 15 0.50 -20.76 12.70
C ASP A 15 -0.39 -20.06 11.66
N ASP A 16 0.25 -19.36 10.70
CA ASP A 16 -0.43 -18.52 9.70
C ASP A 16 -1.34 -17.40 10.27
N ASP A 17 -1.23 -17.04 11.56
CA ASP A 17 -1.94 -15.88 12.13
C ASP A 17 -1.32 -14.58 11.60
N PRO A 18 -2.03 -13.84 10.71
CA PRO A 18 -1.48 -12.64 10.10
C PRO A 18 -1.28 -11.50 11.10
N LEU A 19 -2.06 -11.44 12.18
CA LEU A 19 -1.93 -10.41 13.21
C LEU A 19 -0.69 -10.65 14.05
N TYR A 20 -0.49 -11.91 14.44
CA TYR A 20 0.68 -12.31 15.22
C TYR A 20 1.97 -12.17 14.40
N LEU A 21 1.92 -12.55 13.12
CA LEU A 21 3.01 -12.34 12.18
C LEU A 21 3.37 -10.86 12.03
N GLU A 22 2.37 -9.97 11.89
CA GLU A 22 2.60 -8.53 11.79
C GLU A 22 3.28 -7.97 13.06
N LEU A 23 2.79 -8.35 14.24
CA LEU A 23 3.39 -7.94 15.52
C LEU A 23 4.84 -8.42 15.63
N LEU A 24 5.12 -9.69 15.34
CA LEU A 24 6.47 -10.25 15.41
C LEU A 24 7.41 -9.59 14.40
N ALA A 25 6.95 -9.34 13.18
CA ALA A 25 7.71 -8.62 12.17
C ALA A 25 8.09 -7.21 12.66
N LYS A 26 7.13 -6.46 13.24
CA LYS A 26 7.37 -5.10 13.79
C LYS A 26 8.34 -5.10 14.97
N LEU A 27 8.22 -6.07 15.87
CA LEU A 27 9.13 -6.22 17.01
C LEU A 27 10.56 -6.50 16.54
N LEU A 28 10.73 -7.39 15.57
CA LEU A 28 12.04 -7.72 15.01
C LEU A 28 12.67 -6.55 14.24
N ASP A 29 11.89 -5.80 13.46
CA ASP A 29 12.38 -4.61 12.78
C ASP A 29 12.78 -3.52 13.77
N THR A 30 12.00 -3.33 14.85
CA THR A 30 12.33 -2.39 15.92
C THR A 30 13.64 -2.79 16.62
N GLU A 31 13.81 -4.07 16.97
CA GLU A 31 15.05 -4.53 17.60
C GLU A 31 16.27 -4.35 16.67
N ARG A 32 16.15 -4.69 15.38
CA ARG A 32 17.21 -4.47 14.38
C ARG A 32 17.55 -3.00 14.20
N LYS A 33 16.54 -2.12 14.18
CA LYS A 33 16.75 -0.65 14.13
C LYS A 33 17.61 -0.18 15.29
N TYR A 34 17.38 -0.67 16.51
CA TYR A 34 18.17 -0.28 17.67
C TYR A 34 19.51 -1.00 17.77
N GLN A 35 19.65 -2.18 17.18
CA GLN A 35 20.91 -2.91 17.09
C GLN A 35 22.00 -2.13 16.35
N THR A 36 21.63 -1.32 15.34
CA THR A 36 22.56 -0.50 14.55
C THR A 36 22.89 0.85 15.21
N MET A 37 22.21 1.21 16.30
CA MET A 37 22.40 2.49 16.98
C MET A 37 23.47 2.38 18.09
N SER A 38 24.32 3.40 18.21
CA SER A 38 25.30 3.49 19.31
C SER A 38 24.65 3.61 20.69
N ARG A 39 23.38 4.01 20.76
CA ARG A 39 22.58 4.11 22.00
C ARG A 39 21.20 3.55 21.76
N ARG A 40 20.73 2.70 22.68
CA ARG A 40 19.41 2.04 22.63
C ARG A 40 18.31 2.77 23.42
N THR A 41 18.54 4.04 23.74
CA THR A 41 17.58 4.84 24.50
C THR A 41 16.27 4.97 23.71
N GLY A 42 15.15 4.61 24.31
CA GLY A 42 13.84 4.62 23.67
C GLY A 42 13.37 3.28 23.10
N VAL A 43 14.22 2.23 23.10
CA VAL A 43 13.86 0.91 22.55
C VAL A 43 12.60 0.34 23.20
N TYR A 44 12.46 0.41 24.52
CA TYR A 44 11.28 -0.10 25.22
C TYR A 44 10.01 0.65 24.83
N LYS A 45 10.10 1.96 24.62
CA LYS A 45 8.96 2.78 24.18
C LYS A 45 8.52 2.40 22.76
N ASP A 46 9.47 2.22 21.86
CA ASP A 46 9.17 1.82 20.48
C ASP A 46 8.64 0.37 20.42
N LEU A 47 9.15 -0.54 21.26
CA LEU A 47 8.62 -1.90 21.39
C LEU A 47 7.18 -1.91 21.92
N GLU A 48 6.87 -1.07 22.90
CA GLU A 48 5.51 -0.93 23.45
C GLU A 48 4.53 -0.39 22.40
N ALA A 49 4.94 0.60 21.60
CA ALA A 49 4.14 1.15 20.51
C ALA A 49 3.78 0.10 19.42
N CYS A 50 4.57 -0.96 19.29
CA CYS A 50 4.25 -2.06 18.37
C CYS A 50 2.94 -2.74 18.78
N PHE A 51 2.70 -2.94 20.08
CA PHE A 51 1.47 -3.56 20.57
C PHE A 51 0.24 -2.66 20.36
N GLU A 52 0.37 -1.35 20.53
CA GLU A 52 -0.75 -0.42 20.31
C GLU A 52 -1.27 -0.42 18.87
N THR A 53 -0.35 -0.61 17.91
CA THR A 53 -0.63 -0.52 16.47
C THR A 53 -0.90 -1.87 15.81
N SER A 54 -0.45 -2.99 16.37
CA SER A 54 -0.58 -4.33 15.76
C SER A 54 -1.29 -5.37 16.63
N ALA A 55 -1.49 -5.16 17.93
CA ALA A 55 -2.15 -6.14 18.80
C ALA A 55 -3.68 -5.95 18.89
N ARG A 56 -4.29 -5.09 18.07
CA ARG A 56 -5.75 -4.90 18.12
C ARG A 56 -6.45 -5.96 17.25
N PRO A 57 -7.34 -6.80 17.81
CA PRO A 57 -8.14 -7.71 17.01
C PRO A 57 -8.93 -6.93 15.96
N LYS A 58 -9.12 -7.52 14.77
CA LYS A 58 -9.70 -6.88 13.57
C LYS A 58 -10.90 -5.96 13.85
N ALA A 59 -11.81 -6.37 14.73
CA ALA A 59 -12.97 -5.58 15.13
C ALA A 59 -12.61 -4.27 15.85
N ALA A 60 -11.66 -4.31 16.79
CA ALA A 60 -11.17 -3.13 17.51
C ALA A 60 -10.34 -2.21 16.61
N ALA A 61 -9.64 -2.76 15.61
CA ALA A 61 -8.92 -1.99 14.60
C ALA A 61 -9.88 -1.25 13.65
N ILE A 62 -10.96 -1.91 13.21
CA ILE A 62 -12.03 -1.29 12.40
C ILE A 62 -12.69 -0.16 13.18
N GLN A 63 -13.09 -0.39 14.44
CA GLN A 63 -13.71 0.64 15.28
C GLN A 63 -12.80 1.84 15.51
N GLN A 64 -11.49 1.62 15.67
CA GLN A 64 -10.55 2.73 15.79
C GLN A 64 -10.38 3.49 14.47
N ALA A 65 -10.33 2.79 13.33
CA ALA A 65 -10.25 3.44 12.02
C ALA A 65 -11.52 4.27 11.74
N GLU A 66 -12.69 3.75 12.10
CA GLU A 66 -13.97 4.47 12.07
C GLU A 66 -13.94 5.68 12.99
N ALA A 67 -13.51 5.53 14.25
CA ALA A 67 -13.40 6.63 15.20
C ALA A 67 -12.46 7.75 14.72
N ILE A 68 -11.30 7.40 14.13
CA ILE A 68 -10.37 8.38 13.55
C ILE A 68 -11.00 9.10 12.35
N ARG A 69 -11.75 8.38 11.50
CA ARG A 69 -12.46 8.96 10.37
C ARG A 69 -13.53 9.94 10.84
N ASP A 70 -14.35 9.52 11.79
CA ASP A 70 -15.43 10.33 12.35
C ASP A 70 -14.88 11.57 13.05
N MET A 71 -13.79 11.45 13.79
CA MET A 71 -13.09 12.60 14.39
C MET A 71 -12.59 13.59 13.33
N LYS A 72 -12.03 13.10 12.21
CA LYS A 72 -11.56 13.96 11.12
C LYS A 72 -12.72 14.63 10.37
N GLN A 73 -13.85 13.93 10.20
CA GLN A 73 -15.05 14.50 9.58
C GLN A 73 -15.74 15.53 10.49
N ALA A 74 -15.77 15.28 11.80
CA ALA A 74 -16.32 16.21 12.79
C ALA A 74 -15.50 17.51 12.94
N GLN A 75 -14.20 17.47 12.63
CA GLN A 75 -13.33 18.66 12.61
C GLN A 75 -13.46 19.50 11.31
N GLY A 76 -14.44 19.23 10.45
CA GLY A 76 -14.73 20.05 9.28
C GLY A 76 -13.78 19.83 8.09
N GLY A 77 -13.09 18.70 8.04
CA GLY A 77 -12.28 18.30 6.88
C GLY A 77 -13.17 17.85 5.73
N THR A 78 -13.84 18.78 5.06
CA THR A 78 -14.36 18.56 3.71
C THR A 78 -13.15 18.33 2.80
N PRO A 79 -13.04 17.22 2.04
CA PRO A 79 -12.22 17.27 0.85
C PRO A 79 -12.81 18.39 -0.01
N HIS A 80 -12.04 19.43 -0.32
CA HIS A 80 -12.32 20.28 -1.46
C HIS A 80 -12.34 19.36 -2.68
N ASN A 81 -13.54 18.92 -3.02
CA ASN A 81 -13.82 18.43 -4.35
C ASN A 81 -14.15 19.69 -5.13
N ASP A 82 -13.13 20.28 -5.77
CA ASP A 82 -13.30 21.35 -6.76
C ASP A 82 -14.06 20.75 -7.95
N LYS A 83 -15.38 20.66 -7.78
CA LYS A 83 -16.33 20.19 -8.78
C LYS A 83 -17.09 21.38 -9.39
N ASP A 84 -16.36 22.45 -9.66
CA ASP A 84 -16.81 23.53 -10.54
C ASP A 84 -15.82 23.62 -11.71
N ARG A 85 -15.99 22.72 -12.69
CA ARG A 85 -15.64 23.02 -14.07
C ARG A 85 -16.91 22.81 -14.86
N ASP A 86 -17.56 23.94 -15.14
CA ASP A 86 -18.66 24.05 -16.07
C ASP A 86 -18.32 23.31 -17.37
N ALA A 87 -19.27 22.49 -17.80
CA ALA A 87 -19.23 21.80 -19.06
C ALA A 87 -19.40 22.83 -20.20
N GLU A 88 -18.31 23.22 -20.83
CA GLU A 88 -18.29 23.59 -22.25
C GLU A 88 -17.99 22.31 -23.01
N GLU A 89 -19.07 21.61 -23.38
CA GLU A 89 -19.05 20.44 -24.26
C GLU A 89 -18.73 20.90 -25.69
N SER A 90 -17.44 20.87 -26.04
CA SER A 90 -17.02 20.90 -27.45
C SER A 90 -17.16 19.48 -28.00
N ASP A 91 -18.22 19.27 -28.75
CA ASP A 91 -18.46 18.09 -29.58
C ASP A 91 -17.37 17.98 -30.65
N ASP A 92 -16.32 17.19 -30.35
CA ASP A 92 -15.35 16.75 -31.35
C ASP A 92 -15.54 15.24 -31.55
N SER A 93 -16.62 14.92 -32.27
CA SER A 93 -16.87 13.60 -32.84
C SER A 93 -15.64 13.15 -33.62
N ILE A 94 -14.90 12.18 -33.07
CA ILE A 94 -13.86 11.44 -33.80
C ILE A 94 -14.51 10.76 -35.00
N ASP A 95 -14.22 11.27 -36.19
CA ASP A 95 -14.62 10.67 -37.46
C ASP A 95 -13.80 9.39 -37.71
N VAL A 96 -14.41 8.24 -37.42
CA VAL A 96 -13.83 6.91 -37.62
C VAL A 96 -13.49 6.61 -39.10
N ALA A 97 -13.96 7.44 -40.05
CA ALA A 97 -13.65 7.30 -41.47
C ALA A 97 -12.22 7.72 -41.86
N ARG A 98 -11.41 8.26 -40.92
CA ARG A 98 -10.04 8.72 -41.20
C ARG A 98 -8.92 7.89 -40.55
N LEU A 99 -9.20 6.69 -40.07
CA LEU A 99 -8.12 5.77 -39.71
C LEU A 99 -7.46 5.25 -41.00
N PRO A 100 -6.14 5.48 -41.22
CA PRO A 100 -5.45 4.80 -42.31
C PRO A 100 -5.48 3.30 -42.02
N SER A 101 -6.19 2.59 -42.87
CA SER A 101 -6.21 1.13 -42.89
C SER A 101 -4.79 0.61 -42.99
N ARG A 102 -4.39 -0.20 -42.00
CA ARG A 102 -3.34 -1.22 -42.10
C ARG A 102 -1.90 -0.68 -42.23
N LEU A 103 -1.13 -0.77 -41.14
CA LEU A 103 0.32 -0.93 -41.28
C LEU A 103 0.57 -2.27 -41.98
N GLU A 104 0.99 -2.23 -43.24
CA GLU A 104 1.61 -3.41 -43.86
C GLU A 104 2.98 -3.64 -43.21
N PRO A 105 3.30 -4.87 -42.78
CA PRO A 105 4.65 -5.17 -42.34
C PRO A 105 5.63 -5.11 -43.53
N PRO A 106 6.87 -4.65 -43.34
CA PRO A 106 7.84 -4.55 -44.43
C PRO A 106 8.22 -5.94 -44.99
N GLU A 107 8.16 -6.05 -46.32
CA GLU A 107 8.58 -7.15 -47.18
C GLU A 107 10.10 -7.44 -47.08
N ILE A 108 10.60 -7.96 -45.96
CA ILE A 108 12.04 -8.26 -45.81
C ILE A 108 12.35 -9.69 -45.28
N TRP A 109 11.36 -10.57 -45.12
CA TRP A 109 11.66 -11.97 -44.76
C TRP A 109 11.12 -12.99 -45.76
N SER A 110 11.75 -13.05 -46.93
CA SER A 110 11.78 -14.26 -47.75
C SER A 110 13.23 -14.74 -47.84
N ALA A 111 13.54 -15.82 -47.11
CA ALA A 111 14.83 -16.51 -47.18
C ALA A 111 14.87 -17.43 -48.41
N PRO A 112 16.02 -17.61 -49.07
CA PRO A 112 16.11 -18.41 -50.29
C PRO A 112 16.05 -19.92 -49.98
N GLY A 113 15.34 -20.65 -50.84
CA GLY A 113 15.49 -22.10 -51.04
C GLY A 113 16.39 -22.40 -52.23
#